data_AF-A0A0N0ZR35-F1
#
_entry.id   AF-A0A0N0ZR35-F1
#
_cell.length_a   1.000
_cell.length_b   1.000
_cell.length_c   1.000
_cell.angle_alpha   90.00
_cell.angle_beta   90.00
_cell.angle_gamma   90.00
#
_symmetry.space_group_name_H-M   'P 1'
#
loop_
_entity.id
_entity.type
_entity.pdbx_description
1 polymer ?
#
loop_
_entity_poly.entity_id
_entity_poly.type
_entity_poly.pdbx_seq_one_letter_code
_entity_poly.pdbx_strand_id
1 'polypeptide(L)'
;MKPMGRTSLLPWILALVFAATLAQKPEAPIPRPRPPEEPLSPPVLEVRVFFGETPTPGILVVLQPMAPNRMPSGKGIPRLTDKDGTARFPLTGEATGFLISVHDRERGLRLQMPLAFALGTWSLGPYRFTLSLSPP
;
A
#
# COMPACT_ATOMS: atom_id res chain seq x y z
N MET A 1 91.71 0.33 -24.45
CA MET A 1 90.39 0.83 -24.91
C MET A 1 89.36 -0.26 -24.64
N LYS A 2 88.42 -0.04 -23.71
CA LYS A 2 87.34 -0.97 -23.36
C LYS A 2 86.13 -0.69 -24.27
N PRO A 3 85.49 -1.68 -24.93
CA PRO A 3 84.23 -1.42 -25.60
C PRO A 3 83.11 -1.24 -24.57
N MET A 4 82.44 -0.10 -24.67
CA MET A 4 81.26 0.27 -23.89
C MET A 4 80.11 -0.66 -24.29
N GLY A 5 79.58 -1.45 -23.35
CA GLY A 5 78.45 -2.34 -23.60
C GLY A 5 77.19 -1.52 -23.92
N ARG A 6 76.56 -1.80 -25.07
CA ARG A 6 75.26 -1.24 -25.45
C ARG A 6 74.20 -1.81 -24.50
N THR A 7 73.75 -1.02 -23.55
CA THR A 7 72.61 -1.34 -22.68
C THR A 7 71.35 -1.37 -23.54
N SER A 8 70.78 -2.57 -23.72
CA SER A 8 69.53 -2.77 -24.44
C SER A 8 68.36 -2.25 -23.58
N LEU A 9 67.63 -1.25 -24.11
CA LEU A 9 66.45 -0.64 -23.46
C LEU A 9 65.14 -1.43 -23.74
N LEU A 10 65.21 -2.47 -24.57
CA LEU A 10 64.09 -3.35 -24.91
C LEU A 10 63.34 -3.97 -23.71
N PRO A 11 63.99 -4.48 -22.63
CA PRO A 11 63.26 -5.13 -21.55
C PRO A 11 62.41 -4.15 -20.72
N TRP A 12 62.83 -2.89 -20.64
CA TRP A 12 62.09 -1.84 -19.92
C TRP A 12 60.85 -1.38 -20.70
N ILE A 13 60.96 -1.29 -22.03
CA ILE A 13 59.83 -0.97 -22.89
C ILE A 13 58.78 -2.10 -22.84
N LEU A 14 59.21 -3.36 -22.84
CA LEU A 14 58.31 -4.50 -22.74
C LEU A 14 57.57 -4.53 -21.38
N ALA A 15 58.27 -4.21 -20.29
CA ALA A 15 57.69 -4.13 -18.95
C ALA A 15 56.65 -2.99 -18.83
N LEU A 16 56.91 -1.83 -19.45
CA LEU A 16 55.96 -0.71 -19.48
C LEU A 16 54.70 -1.03 -20.29
N VAL A 17 54.83 -1.70 -21.42
CA VAL A 17 53.67 -2.12 -22.24
C VAL A 17 52.83 -3.17 -21.50
N PHE A 18 53.46 -4.10 -20.78
CA PHE A 18 52.75 -5.11 -20.01
C PHE A 18 52.02 -4.53 -18.78
N ALA A 19 52.58 -3.50 -18.14
CA ALA A 19 51.89 -2.80 -17.06
C ALA A 19 50.67 -2.01 -17.56
N ALA A 20 50.73 -1.47 -18.78
CA ALA A 20 49.63 -0.72 -19.38
C ALA A 20 48.44 -1.61 -19.78
N THR A 21 48.66 -2.88 -20.12
CA THR A 21 47.58 -3.80 -20.50
C THR A 21 46.80 -4.36 -19.32
N LEU A 22 47.40 -4.47 -18.13
CA LEU A 22 46.71 -4.94 -16.91
C LEU A 22 45.80 -3.89 -16.26
N ALA A 23 45.92 -2.61 -16.63
CA ALA A 23 45.14 -1.51 -16.07
C ALA A 23 43.74 -1.35 -16.67
N GLN A 24 43.41 -2.08 -17.75
CA GLN A 24 42.09 -2.02 -18.36
C GLN A 24 41.11 -2.94 -17.62
N LYS A 25 40.60 -2.47 -16.48
CA LYS A 25 39.35 -3.00 -15.95
C LYS A 25 38.23 -2.64 -16.93
N PRO A 26 37.49 -3.62 -17.48
CA PRO A 26 36.28 -3.30 -18.21
C PRO A 26 35.32 -2.61 -17.24
N GLU A 27 34.98 -1.37 -17.55
CA GLU A 27 34.01 -0.59 -16.79
C GLU A 27 32.67 -1.33 -16.92
N ALA A 28 32.27 -2.00 -15.84
CA ALA A 28 31.00 -2.70 -15.80
C ALA A 28 29.88 -1.68 -16.10
N PRO A 29 28.94 -1.99 -17.01
CA PRO A 29 27.85 -1.07 -17.31
C PRO A 29 27.11 -0.74 -16.01
N ILE A 30 27.02 0.55 -15.67
CA ILE A 30 26.29 1.02 -14.50
C ILE A 30 24.85 0.48 -14.60
N PRO A 31 24.37 -0.34 -13.64
CA PRO A 31 23.00 -0.82 -13.68
C PRO A 31 22.07 0.39 -13.61
N ARG A 32 21.21 0.53 -14.62
CA ARG A 32 20.21 1.61 -14.62
C ARG A 32 19.33 1.44 -13.39
N PRO A 33 19.05 2.53 -12.63
CA PRO A 33 18.07 2.46 -11.55
C PRO A 33 16.76 1.90 -12.12
N ARG A 34 16.18 0.90 -11.45
CA ARG A 34 14.84 0.45 -11.78
C ARG A 34 13.90 1.66 -11.69
N PRO A 35 12.95 1.82 -12.63
CA PRO A 35 11.90 2.83 -12.48
C PRO A 35 11.27 2.72 -11.09
N PRO A 36 10.89 3.84 -10.44
CA PRO A 36 10.15 3.77 -9.19
C PRO A 36 8.93 2.86 -9.40
N GLU A 37 8.78 1.84 -8.56
CA GLU A 37 7.57 1.03 -8.56
C GLU A 37 6.38 1.96 -8.31
N GLU A 38 5.35 1.91 -9.18
CA GLU A 38 4.12 2.65 -8.96
C GLU A 38 3.54 2.23 -7.61
N PRO A 39 3.18 3.18 -6.73
CA PRO A 39 2.62 2.84 -5.44
C PRO A 39 1.32 2.06 -5.65
N LEU A 40 1.28 0.82 -5.14
CA LEU A 40 0.08 -0.01 -5.12
C LEU A 40 -1.07 0.78 -4.48
N SER A 41 -2.18 0.88 -5.19
CA SER A 41 -3.41 1.48 -4.67
C SER A 41 -3.80 0.78 -3.36
N PRO A 42 -4.29 1.50 -2.34
CA PRO A 42 -4.79 0.82 -1.13
C PRO A 42 -6.08 0.06 -1.48
N PRO A 43 -6.34 -1.09 -0.82
CA PRO A 43 -7.61 -1.79 -0.97
C PRO A 43 -8.77 -0.87 -0.56
N VAL A 44 -9.92 -1.05 -1.21
CA VAL A 44 -11.11 -0.24 -0.97
C VAL A 44 -12.12 -1.05 -0.18
N LEU A 45 -12.51 -0.54 0.99
CA LEU A 45 -13.66 -1.03 1.73
C LEU A 45 -14.93 -0.47 1.11
N GLU A 46 -15.81 -1.34 0.65
CA GLU A 46 -17.16 -0.99 0.23
C GLU A 46 -18.16 -1.45 1.28
N VAL A 47 -19.04 -0.53 1.70
CA VAL A 47 -20.10 -0.76 2.68
C VAL A 47 -21.43 -0.50 1.98
N ARG A 48 -22.27 -1.51 1.87
CA ARG A 48 -23.63 -1.40 1.33
C ARG A 48 -24.63 -1.57 2.45
N VAL A 49 -25.66 -0.72 2.46
CA VAL A 49 -26.72 -0.70 3.46
C VAL A 49 -28.07 -0.73 2.77
N PHE A 50 -28.90 -1.68 3.17
CA PHE A 50 -30.28 -1.84 2.75
C PHE A 50 -31.20 -1.85 3.96
N PHE A 51 -32.44 -1.38 3.77
CA PHE A 51 -33.53 -1.51 4.71
C PHE A 51 -34.67 -2.26 4.01
N GLY A 52 -34.95 -3.48 4.46
CA GLY A 52 -35.66 -4.47 3.65
C GLY A 52 -34.87 -4.78 2.39
N GLU A 53 -35.52 -4.63 1.24
CA GLU A 53 -34.92 -4.83 -0.09
C GLU A 53 -34.55 -3.51 -0.79
N THR A 54 -34.60 -2.38 -0.07
CA THR A 54 -34.33 -1.04 -0.64
C THR A 54 -32.97 -0.51 -0.21
N PRO A 55 -32.11 -0.07 -1.15
CA PRO A 55 -30.87 0.63 -0.82
C PRO A 55 -31.16 1.87 0.03
N THR A 56 -30.34 2.11 1.07
CA THR A 56 -30.60 3.19 2.03
C THR A 56 -29.57 4.31 1.90
N PRO A 57 -29.89 5.41 1.18
CA PRO A 57 -29.01 6.57 1.08
C PRO A 57 -28.97 7.39 2.37
N GLY A 58 -27.93 8.22 2.53
CA GLY A 58 -27.82 9.17 3.63
C GLY A 58 -27.48 8.56 5.00
N ILE A 59 -27.12 7.27 5.04
CA ILE A 59 -26.65 6.61 6.25
C ILE A 59 -25.21 7.04 6.53
N LEU A 60 -24.95 7.51 7.75
CA LEU A 60 -23.61 7.89 8.16
C LEU A 60 -22.80 6.65 8.53
N VAL A 61 -21.75 6.40 7.76
CA VAL A 61 -20.75 5.37 8.02
C VAL A 61 -19.44 6.04 8.43
N VAL A 62 -18.85 5.63 9.54
CA VAL A 62 -17.58 6.17 10.03
C VAL A 62 -16.57 5.03 10.16
N LEU A 63 -15.45 5.15 9.46
CA LEU A 63 -14.31 4.24 9.60
C LEU A 63 -13.27 4.90 10.51
N GLN A 64 -12.95 4.28 11.65
CA GLN A 64 -12.07 4.86 12.66
C GLN A 64 -10.88 3.94 12.98
N PRO A 65 -9.65 4.48 13.07
CA PRO A 65 -8.51 3.71 13.55
C PRO A 65 -8.72 3.21 14.97
N MET A 66 -8.22 2.01 15.25
CA MET A 66 -8.29 1.34 16.54
C MET A 66 -6.88 1.03 17.05
N ALA A 67 -6.61 1.36 18.30
CA ALA A 67 -5.35 1.05 18.97
C ALA A 67 -5.28 -0.45 19.33
N PRO A 68 -4.07 -0.97 19.64
CA PRO A 68 -3.89 -2.37 20.04
C PRO A 68 -4.75 -2.81 21.23
N ASN A 69 -5.09 -1.88 22.12
CA ASN A 69 -6.00 -2.10 23.26
C ASN A 69 -7.49 -2.13 22.87
N ARG A 70 -7.81 -2.18 21.57
CA ARG A 70 -9.17 -2.20 21.00
C ARG A 70 -9.99 -0.92 21.25
N MET A 71 -9.33 0.17 21.63
CA MET A 71 -9.99 1.48 21.79
C MET A 71 -9.87 2.32 20.50
N PRO A 72 -10.84 3.20 20.21
CA PRO A 72 -10.71 4.16 19.11
C PRO A 72 -9.49 5.07 19.33
N SER A 73 -8.65 5.27 18.31
CA SER A 73 -7.33 5.89 18.47
C SER A 73 -7.00 6.99 17.47
N GLY A 74 -8.01 7.69 16.96
CA GLY A 74 -7.82 8.76 15.98
C GLY A 74 -9.13 9.34 15.48
N LYS A 75 -9.04 10.29 14.55
CA LYS A 75 -10.23 10.82 13.86
C LYS A 75 -10.79 9.76 12.92
N GLY A 76 -12.09 9.52 13.01
CA GLY A 76 -12.80 8.70 12.04
C GLY A 76 -12.98 9.44 10.71
N ILE A 77 -13.08 8.69 9.63
CA ILE A 77 -13.42 9.18 8.30
C ILE A 77 -14.94 8.99 8.14
N PRO A 78 -15.74 10.05 8.17
CA PRO A 78 -17.18 9.96 7.93
C PRO A 78 -17.50 9.95 6.44
N ARG A 79 -18.45 9.11 6.02
CA ARG A 79 -19.07 9.15 4.70
C ARG A 79 -20.56 8.85 4.81
N LEU A 80 -21.34 9.45 3.92
CA LEU A 80 -22.74 9.11 3.73
C LEU A 80 -22.86 8.05 2.65
N THR A 81 -23.81 7.12 2.80
CA THR A 81 -24.18 6.22 1.71
C THR A 81 -24.81 7.00 0.55
N ASP A 82 -24.44 6.64 -0.67
CA ASP A 82 -25.00 7.19 -1.91
C ASP A 82 -26.40 6.64 -2.21
N LYS A 83 -26.97 7.02 -3.36
CA LYS A 83 -28.29 6.58 -3.84
C LYS A 83 -28.43 5.04 -3.94
N ASP A 84 -27.31 4.33 -4.08
CA ASP A 84 -27.27 2.88 -4.19
C ASP A 84 -26.97 2.25 -2.81
N GLY A 85 -27.11 3.02 -1.72
CA GLY A 85 -26.88 2.58 -0.36
C GLY A 85 -25.41 2.31 -0.05
N THR A 86 -24.48 2.87 -0.83
CA THR A 86 -23.07 2.49 -0.79
C THR A 86 -22.16 3.59 -0.23
N ALA A 87 -21.22 3.23 0.64
CA ALA A 87 -20.12 4.07 1.08
C ALA A 87 -18.78 3.36 0.86
N ARG A 88 -17.79 4.07 0.32
CA ARG A 88 -16.46 3.50 -0.01
C ARG A 88 -15.36 4.19 0.76
N PHE A 89 -14.39 3.44 1.28
CA PHE A 89 -13.27 3.97 2.05
C PHE A 89 -11.94 3.39 1.53
N PRO A 90 -10.91 4.21 1.31
CA PRO A 90 -9.56 3.67 1.17
C PRO A 90 -9.13 3.07 2.51
N LEU A 91 -8.65 1.83 2.51
CA LEU A 91 -8.20 1.15 3.72
C LEU A 91 -6.67 1.13 3.75
N THR A 92 -6.09 2.01 4.58
CA THR A 92 -4.63 2.13 4.77
C THR A 92 -4.16 1.26 5.92
N GLY A 93 -4.37 -0.06 5.84
CA GLY A 93 -3.98 -1.02 6.88
C GLY A 93 -4.87 -2.27 6.92
N GLU A 94 -4.63 -3.13 7.91
CA GLU A 94 -5.44 -4.33 8.11
C GLU A 94 -6.79 -4.02 8.76
N ALA A 95 -7.83 -4.77 8.39
CA ALA A 95 -9.18 -4.62 8.95
C ALA A 95 -9.24 -4.77 10.48
N THR A 96 -8.30 -5.49 11.08
CA THR A 96 -8.16 -5.68 12.53
C THR A 96 -7.81 -4.38 13.28
N GLY A 97 -7.28 -3.38 12.57
CA GLY A 97 -6.91 -2.07 13.10
C GLY A 97 -8.00 -1.00 12.99
N PHE A 98 -9.23 -1.36 12.64
CA PHE A 98 -10.32 -0.39 12.45
C PHE A 98 -11.61 -0.78 13.18
N LEU A 99 -12.34 0.25 13.60
CA LEU A 99 -13.75 0.21 13.98
C LEU A 99 -14.59 0.79 12.85
N ILE A 100 -15.77 0.23 12.64
CA ILE A 100 -16.79 0.80 11.77
C ILE A 100 -18.03 1.14 12.59
N SER A 101 -18.56 2.34 12.36
CA SER A 101 -19.82 2.80 12.94
C SER A 101 -20.83 3.10 11.84
N VAL A 102 -22.09 2.74 12.05
CA VAL A 102 -23.19 2.96 11.11
C VAL A 102 -24.36 3.58 11.85
N HIS A 103 -24.75 4.79 11.44
CA HIS A 103 -25.80 5.58 12.08
C HIS A 103 -26.91 5.94 11.09
N ASP A 104 -28.14 5.51 11.41
CA ASP A 104 -29.36 5.98 10.75
C ASP A 104 -30.12 6.87 11.74
N ARG A 105 -30.16 8.18 11.47
CA ARG A 105 -30.87 9.10 12.34
C ARG A 105 -32.39 8.95 12.22
N GLU A 106 -32.90 8.69 11.02
CA GLU A 106 -34.34 8.66 10.75
C GLU A 106 -35.01 7.48 11.47
N ARG A 107 -34.32 6.33 11.47
CA ARG A 107 -34.84 5.07 12.00
C ARG A 107 -34.18 4.67 13.33
N GLY A 108 -33.27 5.49 13.85
CA GLY A 108 -32.66 5.30 15.17
C GLY A 108 -31.59 4.22 15.27
N LEU A 109 -31.03 3.75 14.16
CA LEU A 109 -29.93 2.79 14.18
C LEU A 109 -28.64 3.47 14.67
N ARG A 110 -27.98 2.85 15.65
CA ARG A 110 -26.59 3.13 16.01
C ARG A 110 -25.86 1.83 16.24
N LEU A 111 -24.89 1.57 15.40
CA LEU A 111 -24.07 0.37 15.46
C LEU A 111 -22.60 0.75 15.42
N GLN A 112 -21.79 0.07 16.24
CA GLN A 112 -20.34 0.20 16.23
C GLN A 112 -19.71 -1.15 16.53
N MET A 113 -18.74 -1.57 15.72
CA MET A 113 -18.04 -2.84 15.89
C MET A 113 -16.67 -2.83 15.21
N PRO A 114 -15.74 -3.75 15.57
CA PRO A 114 -14.48 -3.91 14.83
C PRO A 114 -14.75 -4.34 13.38
N LEU A 115 -14.05 -3.73 12.44
CA LEU A 115 -14.24 -3.97 11.01
C LEU A 115 -14.02 -5.44 10.66
N ALA A 116 -13.03 -6.11 11.27
CA ALA A 116 -12.76 -7.53 11.04
C ALA A 116 -13.97 -8.45 11.30
N PHE A 117 -14.87 -8.09 12.22
CA PHE A 117 -16.11 -8.85 12.48
C PHE A 117 -17.27 -8.42 11.58
N ALA A 118 -17.21 -7.21 11.04
CA ALA A 118 -18.25 -6.63 10.22
C ALA A 118 -18.15 -7.06 8.74
N LEU A 119 -17.01 -7.61 8.31
CA LEU A 119 -16.81 -8.07 6.94
C LEU A 119 -17.77 -9.21 6.57
N GLY A 120 -18.23 -9.22 5.33
CA GLY A 120 -19.23 -10.15 4.82
C GLY A 120 -20.64 -9.55 4.78
N THR A 121 -21.64 -10.43 4.68
CA THR A 121 -23.05 -10.04 4.61
C THR A 121 -23.78 -10.51 5.85
N TRP A 122 -24.53 -9.61 6.48
CA TRP A 122 -25.29 -9.88 7.70
C TRP A 122 -26.46 -8.91 7.83
N SER A 123 -27.35 -9.20 8.78
CA SER A 123 -28.57 -8.42 8.99
C SER A 123 -28.75 -8.06 10.46
N LEU A 124 -29.38 -6.91 10.71
CA LEU A 124 -29.81 -6.48 12.04
C LEU A 124 -31.25 -5.96 11.94
N GLY A 125 -32.20 -6.82 12.33
CA GLY A 125 -33.62 -6.56 12.10
C GLY A 125 -33.90 -6.33 10.61
N PRO A 126 -34.53 -5.21 10.22
CA PRO A 126 -34.84 -4.89 8.82
C PRO A 126 -33.61 -4.44 8.02
N TYR A 127 -32.47 -4.19 8.66
CA TYR A 127 -31.27 -3.78 7.93
C TYR A 127 -30.51 -4.99 7.40
N ARG A 128 -30.00 -4.87 6.17
CA ARG A 128 -28.99 -5.77 5.60
C ARG A 128 -27.74 -4.97 5.26
N PHE A 129 -26.60 -5.49 5.67
CA PHE A 129 -25.29 -4.89 5.45
C PHE A 129 -24.42 -5.85 4.65
N THR A 130 -23.65 -5.30 3.72
CA THR A 130 -22.58 -6.03 3.03
C THR A 130 -21.32 -5.18 3.08
N LEU A 131 -20.27 -5.71 3.71
CA LEU A 131 -18.97 -5.06 3.79
C LEU A 131 -17.94 -5.94 3.10
N SER A 132 -17.31 -5.41 2.06
CA SER A 132 -16.35 -6.14 1.24
C SER A 132 -15.10 -5.32 0.98
N LEU A 133 -13.96 -6.00 0.91
CA LEU A 133 -12.70 -5.42 0.49
C LEU A 133 -12.50 -5.74 -0.99
N SER A 134 -12.38 -4.70 -1.81
CA SER A 134 -11.95 -4.83 -3.19
C SER A 134 -10.41 -4.74 -3.24
N PRO A 135 -9.76 -5.60 -4.04
CA PRO A 135 -8.32 -5.49 -4.24
C PRO A 135 -7.94 -4.15 -4.90
N PRO A 136 -6.67 -3.72 -4.76
CA PRO A 136 -6.09 -2.58 -5.46
C PRO A 136 -6.31 -2.58 -6.98
#